data_AF-D5H925-F1
#
_entry.id   AF-D5H925-F1
#
_cell.length_a   1.000
_cell.length_b   1.000
_cell.length_c   1.000
_cell.angle_alpha   90.00
_cell.angle_beta   90.00
_cell.angle_gamma   90.00
#
_symmetry.space_group_name_H-M   'P 1'
#
loop_
_entity.id
_entity.type
_entity.pdbx_description
1 polymer ?
#
loop_
_entity_poly.entity_id
_entity_poly.type
_entity_poly.pdbx_seq_one_letter_code
_entity_poly.pdbx_strand_id
1 'polypeptide(L)'
;MLRNRLFALWTGWPRQRTRGGLRVAGTPTGAVRCNNSSHTPMSQRALTARKRSSCPMRIVRRSSILTTGLLALLLGGGGAVVGHEATPVGPALGLLPAVVVLAVGLRRPWRRWRVAQADLVPEHGRWLRDRVPLYQKLDAAGRARFGRDVQFVLDEYSFEGVQGVTVTDALRLSVAAGIATLLHGRPAWELPGSRSVLFYPDRFDETYHGNITARYDGMAHQQGPVILTVAAVRRSWEHPGDGNNVVLHELAHLFDFDNEGADGVPSLVDPGSAPDWQALVREEMRRIRQGRSLLRPYGAEAPSEFFAVAVEHFFEQPAPMARQHGELFRALVSFFRIDPRTGATGDAAVGAEMQPDPT
;
A
#
# COMPACT_ATOMS: atom_id res chain seq x y z
N MET A 1 15.22 -29.68 -29.05
CA MET A 1 16.05 -28.62 -29.65
C MET A 1 15.21 -27.37 -29.81
N LEU A 2 15.77 -26.22 -29.40
CA LEU A 2 15.21 -24.86 -29.40
C LEU A 2 13.98 -24.58 -28.51
N ARG A 3 14.25 -24.22 -27.24
CA ARG A 3 13.59 -23.13 -26.49
C ARG A 3 14.44 -22.86 -25.24
N ASN A 4 15.49 -22.07 -25.42
CA ASN A 4 16.29 -21.51 -24.34
C ASN A 4 17.08 -20.34 -24.93
N ARG A 5 16.69 -19.11 -24.60
CA ARG A 5 17.47 -17.86 -24.69
C ARG A 5 16.50 -16.68 -24.60
N LEU A 6 16.42 -16.08 -23.42
CA LEU A 6 16.19 -14.66 -23.18
C LEU A 6 16.32 -14.43 -21.65
N PHE A 7 17.51 -14.70 -21.14
CA PHE A 7 17.96 -14.30 -19.79
C PHE A 7 19.47 -14.12 -19.86
N ALA A 8 19.88 -12.99 -20.42
CA ALA A 8 21.23 -12.48 -20.39
C ALA A 8 21.15 -11.05 -20.90
N LEU A 9 21.15 -10.09 -19.99
CA LEU A 9 21.58 -8.69 -20.15
C LEU A 9 21.01 -7.94 -18.94
N TRP A 10 21.75 -7.94 -17.84
CA TRP A 10 21.79 -6.82 -16.88
C TRP A 10 22.90 -7.13 -15.86
N THR A 11 24.14 -7.02 -16.31
CA THR A 11 25.34 -7.01 -15.46
C THR A 11 26.12 -5.76 -15.81
N GLY A 12 26.15 -4.78 -14.91
CA GLY A 12 26.85 -3.51 -15.18
C GLY A 12 26.85 -2.56 -13.99
N TRP A 13 27.57 -2.92 -12.94
CA TRP A 13 27.90 -2.04 -11.80
C TRP A 13 29.36 -1.59 -11.94
N PRO A 14 29.72 -0.33 -11.64
CA PRO A 14 31.11 0.03 -11.33
C PRO A 14 31.28 0.42 -9.85
N ARG A 15 32.33 -0.17 -9.24
CA ARG A 15 32.84 0.11 -7.89
C ARG A 15 33.52 1.48 -7.79
N GLN A 16 33.27 2.13 -6.65
CA GLN A 16 34.16 2.94 -5.78
C GLN A 16 35.16 3.95 -6.38
N ARG A 17 35.12 5.18 -5.82
CA ARG A 17 36.35 5.89 -5.42
C ARG A 17 36.18 6.59 -4.07
N THR A 18 37.11 6.27 -3.17
CA THR A 18 37.42 6.93 -1.90
C THR A 18 38.32 8.15 -2.12
N ARG A 19 38.13 9.19 -1.29
CA ARG A 19 39.06 10.28 -0.88
C ARG A 19 38.21 11.16 0.07
N GLY A 20 38.58 11.56 1.28
CA GLY A 20 39.87 11.70 1.93
C GLY A 20 39.97 13.12 2.49
N GLY A 21 39.65 13.30 3.79
CA GLY A 21 40.16 14.33 4.72
C GLY A 21 39.85 15.81 4.49
N LEU A 22 39.27 16.48 5.51
CA LEU A 22 39.98 17.47 6.34
C LEU A 22 39.15 17.88 7.57
N ARG A 23 39.83 18.14 8.70
CA ARG A 23 39.32 18.64 9.98
C ARG A 23 39.26 20.19 9.97
N VAL A 24 38.41 20.79 10.81
CA VAL A 24 38.77 21.58 12.03
C VAL A 24 37.65 22.57 12.42
N ALA A 25 37.27 22.46 13.71
CA ALA A 25 36.71 23.36 14.71
C ALA A 25 36.22 24.79 14.41
N GLY A 26 35.12 25.16 15.10
CA GLY A 26 34.76 26.54 15.41
C GLY A 26 33.42 26.67 16.17
N THR A 27 33.48 26.73 17.50
CA THR A 27 32.49 27.34 18.43
C THR A 27 33.27 28.30 19.33
N PRO A 28 32.69 29.19 20.17
CA PRO A 28 31.27 29.52 20.47
C PRO A 28 31.05 31.05 20.29
N THR A 29 29.89 31.70 20.52
CA THR A 29 29.24 32.06 21.81
C THR A 29 28.06 33.00 21.47
N GLY A 30 27.04 33.04 22.33
CA GLY A 30 26.02 34.11 22.27
C GLY A 30 24.70 33.73 22.94
N ALA A 31 24.63 33.93 24.25
CA ALA A 31 23.47 33.67 25.09
C ALA A 31 22.42 34.80 25.04
N VAL A 32 21.25 34.48 25.61
CA VAL A 32 20.24 35.38 26.22
C VAL A 32 19.16 35.91 25.27
N ARG A 33 17.90 35.44 25.42
CA ARG A 33 16.86 36.09 26.27
C ARG A 33 15.54 35.31 26.24
N CYS A 34 14.95 35.14 27.43
CA CYS A 34 13.57 34.73 27.64
C CYS A 34 12.61 35.81 27.11
N ASN A 35 11.47 35.40 26.53
CA ASN A 35 10.21 36.06 26.86
C ASN A 35 9.02 35.11 26.67
N ASN A 36 8.14 35.19 27.66
CA ASN A 36 6.91 34.45 27.84
C ASN A 36 5.77 35.32 27.26
N SER A 37 4.89 34.79 26.42
CA SER A 37 3.70 35.54 25.98
C SER A 37 2.54 34.60 25.63
N SER A 38 1.65 34.47 26.61
CA SER A 38 0.19 34.55 26.50
C SER A 38 -0.57 33.61 25.55
N HIS A 39 -1.29 32.70 26.19
CA HIS A 39 -2.56 32.11 25.79
C HIS A 39 -3.52 33.10 25.08
N THR A 40 -4.14 32.64 24.00
CA THR A 40 -5.48 33.06 23.59
C THR A 40 -6.16 31.86 22.91
N PRO A 41 -7.37 31.44 23.35
CA PRO A 41 -8.04 30.27 22.79
C PRO A 41 -8.71 30.61 21.45
N MET A 42 -8.47 29.80 20.42
CA MET A 42 -9.16 29.92 19.13
C MET A 42 -10.65 29.60 19.30
N SER A 43 -11.48 30.48 18.76
CA SER A 43 -12.93 30.44 18.87
C SER A 43 -13.52 29.22 18.16
N GLN A 44 -14.50 28.60 18.80
CA GLN A 44 -15.41 27.63 18.21
C GLN A 44 -16.18 28.29 17.05
N ARG A 45 -16.01 27.77 15.84
CA ARG A 45 -16.95 27.99 14.73
C ARG A 45 -17.42 26.65 14.17
N ALA A 46 -18.61 26.28 14.65
CA ALA A 46 -19.68 25.55 13.99
C ALA A 46 -19.30 24.51 12.93
N LEU A 47 -19.43 23.25 13.34
CA LEU A 47 -19.58 22.09 12.48
C LEU A 47 -20.82 22.23 11.59
N THR A 48 -20.62 22.23 10.28
CA THR A 48 -21.53 21.54 9.35
C THR A 48 -20.70 20.57 8.53
N ALA A 49 -20.29 19.47 9.16
CA ALA A 49 -19.67 18.33 8.48
C ALA A 49 -20.75 17.65 7.65
N ARG A 50 -20.85 18.06 6.38
CA ARG A 50 -21.61 17.35 5.35
C ARG A 50 -21.07 15.92 5.33
N LYS A 51 -21.92 14.94 5.71
CA LYS A 51 -21.63 13.50 5.70
C LYS A 51 -21.23 13.09 4.27
N ARG A 52 -19.94 13.23 3.94
CA ARG A 52 -19.39 12.77 2.66
C ARG A 52 -19.32 11.26 2.78
N SER A 53 -20.31 10.60 2.20
CA SER A 53 -20.34 9.16 2.02
C SER A 53 -19.00 8.69 1.50
N SER A 54 -18.31 7.88 2.30
CA SER A 54 -17.04 7.26 2.01
C SER A 54 -17.17 6.45 0.73
N CYS A 55 -16.74 7.03 -0.39
CA CYS A 55 -16.82 6.40 -1.70
C CYS A 55 -15.80 5.24 -1.72
N PRO A 56 -16.21 4.00 -2.04
CA PRO A 56 -15.31 2.83 -2.09
C PRO A 56 -14.18 3.02 -3.12
N MET A 57 -13.21 2.09 -3.17
CA MET A 57 -12.25 2.03 -4.29
C MET A 57 -13.02 2.23 -5.58
N ARG A 58 -12.60 3.26 -6.33
CA ARG A 58 -13.43 3.81 -7.38
C ARG A 58 -13.57 2.76 -8.47
N ILE A 59 -14.80 2.30 -8.69
CA ILE A 59 -15.15 1.49 -9.86
C ILE A 59 -14.63 2.19 -11.12
N VAL A 60 -14.72 3.54 -11.16
CA VAL A 60 -14.14 4.36 -12.21
C VAL A 60 -13.58 5.70 -11.69
N ARG A 61 -12.37 6.07 -12.15
CA ARG A 61 -11.88 7.45 -12.02
C ARG A 61 -12.59 8.34 -13.04
N ARG A 62 -13.28 9.39 -12.59
CA ARG A 62 -14.01 10.34 -13.46
C ARG A 62 -13.12 10.93 -14.56
N SER A 63 -11.86 11.23 -14.24
CA SER A 63 -10.88 11.70 -15.22
C SER A 63 -10.65 10.70 -16.35
N SER A 64 -10.61 9.40 -16.06
CA SER A 64 -10.42 8.36 -17.07
C SER A 64 -11.60 8.24 -18.03
N ILE A 65 -12.85 8.38 -17.56
CA ILE A 65 -14.03 8.39 -18.44
C ILE A 65 -13.99 9.61 -19.37
N LEU A 66 -13.67 10.78 -18.81
CA LEU A 66 -13.62 12.02 -19.57
C LEU A 66 -12.51 11.99 -20.63
N THR A 67 -11.31 11.50 -20.28
CA THR A 67 -10.20 11.40 -21.25
C THR A 67 -10.48 10.35 -22.32
N THR A 68 -11.02 9.18 -21.97
CA THR A 68 -11.43 8.18 -22.96
C THR A 68 -12.52 8.71 -23.88
N GLY A 69 -13.53 9.40 -23.33
CA GLY A 69 -14.61 10.00 -24.11
C GLY A 69 -14.10 11.08 -25.07
N LEU A 70 -13.23 11.97 -24.60
CA LEU A 70 -12.62 13.01 -25.44
C LEU A 70 -11.76 12.41 -26.56
N LEU A 71 -10.95 11.40 -26.25
CA LEU A 71 -10.11 10.72 -27.24
C LEU A 71 -10.97 10.01 -28.30
N ALA A 72 -12.05 9.34 -27.88
CA ALA A 72 -12.99 8.70 -28.79
C ALA A 72 -13.68 9.73 -29.70
N LEU A 73 -14.10 10.89 -29.16
CA LEU A 73 -14.69 11.97 -29.95
C LEU A 73 -13.71 12.55 -30.97
N LEU A 74 -12.45 12.78 -30.58
CA LEU A 74 -11.44 13.33 -31.49
C LEU A 74 -11.11 12.36 -32.63
N LEU A 75 -10.84 11.09 -32.31
CA LEU A 75 -10.47 10.09 -33.31
C LEU A 75 -11.66 9.68 -34.19
N GLY A 76 -12.85 9.51 -33.59
CA GLY A 76 -14.07 9.18 -34.33
C GLY A 76 -14.62 10.33 -35.17
N GLY A 77 -14.64 11.54 -34.61
CA GLY A 77 -15.10 12.73 -35.32
C GLY A 77 -14.20 13.05 -36.51
N GLY A 78 -12.88 13.06 -36.31
CA GLY A 78 -11.91 13.26 -37.39
C GLY A 78 -11.99 12.16 -38.45
N GLY A 79 -12.08 10.89 -38.04
CA GLY A 79 -12.21 9.76 -38.95
C GLY A 79 -13.52 9.81 -39.77
N ALA A 80 -14.64 10.17 -39.14
CA ALA A 80 -15.93 10.25 -39.82
C ALA A 80 -15.99 11.38 -40.86
N VAL A 81 -15.39 12.55 -40.56
CA VAL A 81 -15.29 13.67 -41.51
C VAL A 81 -14.45 13.28 -42.73
N VAL A 82 -13.28 12.69 -42.53
CA VAL A 82 -12.41 12.22 -43.63
C VAL A 82 -13.11 11.11 -44.44
N GLY A 83 -13.81 10.20 -43.76
CA GLY A 83 -14.55 9.12 -44.42
C GLY A 83 -15.71 9.62 -45.27
N HIS A 84 -16.39 10.70 -44.86
CA HIS A 84 -17.52 11.28 -45.60
C HIS A 84 -17.14 11.69 -47.02
N GLU A 85 -15.93 12.23 -47.21
CA GLU A 85 -15.41 12.67 -48.50
C GLU A 85 -14.99 11.51 -49.43
N ALA A 86 -14.79 10.31 -48.87
CA ALA A 86 -14.21 9.19 -49.61
C ALA A 86 -15.28 8.23 -50.15
N THR A 87 -16.27 7.83 -49.33
CA THR A 87 -17.29 6.84 -49.71
C THR A 87 -18.59 7.02 -48.92
N PRO A 88 -19.74 6.53 -49.42
CA PRO A 88 -21.02 6.57 -48.68
C PRO A 88 -20.99 5.85 -47.33
N VAL A 89 -20.12 4.83 -47.18
CA VAL A 89 -19.90 4.08 -45.93
C VAL A 89 -18.75 4.64 -45.09
N GLY A 90 -18.00 5.60 -45.62
CA GLY A 90 -16.80 6.12 -45.00
C GLY A 90 -17.01 6.78 -43.63
N PRO A 91 -18.12 7.49 -43.34
CA PRO A 91 -18.41 7.97 -41.99
C PRO A 91 -18.52 6.85 -40.96
N ALA A 92 -19.14 5.72 -41.33
CA ALA A 92 -19.28 4.56 -40.44
C ALA A 92 -17.92 3.89 -40.16
N LEU A 93 -17.08 3.77 -41.19
CA LEU A 93 -15.71 3.27 -41.04
C LEU A 93 -14.85 4.24 -40.20
N GLY A 94 -15.08 5.54 -40.36
CA GLY A 94 -14.41 6.60 -39.61
C GLY A 94 -14.70 6.61 -38.10
N LEU A 95 -15.80 5.99 -37.67
CA LEU A 95 -16.14 5.83 -36.24
C LEU A 95 -15.49 4.60 -35.59
N LEU A 96 -14.93 3.66 -36.37
CA LEU A 96 -14.28 2.46 -35.82
C LEU A 96 -13.19 2.77 -34.78
N PRO A 97 -12.31 3.77 -34.95
CA PRO A 97 -11.33 4.14 -33.93
C PRO A 97 -11.98 4.56 -32.61
N ALA A 98 -13.10 5.30 -32.64
CA ALA A 98 -13.83 5.69 -31.44
C ALA A 98 -14.41 4.47 -30.72
N VAL A 99 -14.99 3.53 -31.48
CA VAL A 99 -15.50 2.27 -30.91
C VAL A 99 -14.38 1.48 -30.23
N VAL A 100 -13.21 1.38 -30.85
CA VAL A 100 -12.04 0.69 -30.26
C VAL A 100 -11.58 1.41 -28.99
N VAL A 101 -11.43 2.74 -29.01
CA VAL A 101 -11.04 3.52 -27.82
C VAL A 101 -12.03 3.35 -26.68
N LEU A 102 -13.33 3.42 -26.95
CA LEU A 102 -14.36 3.21 -25.95
C LEU A 102 -14.35 1.77 -25.41
N ALA A 103 -14.23 0.77 -26.29
CA ALA A 103 -14.17 -0.64 -25.90
C ALA A 103 -12.97 -0.93 -24.99
N VAL A 104 -11.79 -0.41 -25.33
CA VAL A 104 -10.57 -0.57 -24.52
C VAL A 104 -10.66 0.23 -23.22
N GLY A 105 -11.04 1.51 -23.28
CA GLY A 105 -11.07 2.40 -22.13
C GLY A 105 -12.17 2.08 -21.11
N LEU A 106 -13.31 1.53 -21.56
CA LEU A 106 -14.42 1.12 -20.69
C LEU A 106 -14.30 -0.32 -20.19
N ARG A 107 -13.36 -1.14 -20.72
CA ARG A 107 -13.18 -2.54 -20.32
C ARG A 107 -12.92 -2.71 -18.83
N ARG A 108 -11.98 -1.94 -18.26
CA ARG A 108 -11.62 -2.01 -16.82
C ARG A 108 -12.78 -1.49 -15.92
N PRO A 109 -13.37 -0.31 -16.17
CA PRO A 109 -14.59 0.14 -15.51
C PRO A 109 -15.70 -0.90 -15.48
N TRP A 110 -15.97 -1.53 -16.63
CA TRP A 110 -17.03 -2.52 -16.77
C TRP A 110 -16.72 -3.81 -16.00
N ARG A 111 -15.47 -4.29 -16.06
CA ARG A 111 -15.00 -5.42 -15.24
C ARG A 111 -15.16 -5.14 -13.74
N ARG A 112 -14.67 -4.00 -13.26
CA ARG A 112 -14.85 -3.59 -11.86
C ARG A 112 -16.31 -3.47 -11.49
N TRP A 113 -17.16 -2.92 -12.35
CA TRP A 113 -18.59 -2.84 -12.08
C TRP A 113 -19.20 -4.24 -11.92
N ARG A 114 -18.87 -5.19 -12.81
CA ARG A 114 -19.33 -6.58 -12.70
C ARG A 114 -18.86 -7.25 -11.42
N VAL A 115 -17.59 -7.12 -11.07
CA VAL A 115 -17.03 -7.65 -9.82
C VAL A 115 -17.69 -7.02 -8.59
N ALA A 116 -18.01 -5.72 -8.65
CA ALA A 116 -18.69 -5.03 -7.55
C ALA A 116 -20.12 -5.51 -7.30
N GLN A 117 -20.77 -6.10 -8.31
CA GLN A 117 -22.10 -6.72 -8.19
C GLN A 117 -22.03 -8.19 -7.75
N ALA A 118 -20.86 -8.82 -7.78
CA ALA A 118 -20.69 -10.21 -7.41
C ALA A 118 -20.55 -10.37 -5.89
N ASP A 119 -21.25 -11.36 -5.36
CA ASP A 119 -21.08 -11.75 -3.96
C ASP A 119 -19.70 -12.39 -3.75
N LEU A 120 -19.15 -12.17 -2.57
CA LEU A 120 -17.91 -12.83 -2.18
C LEU A 120 -18.14 -14.34 -2.10
N VAL A 121 -17.27 -15.11 -2.75
CA VAL A 121 -17.28 -16.57 -2.67
C VAL A 121 -17.31 -17.01 -1.20
N PRO A 122 -18.25 -17.88 -0.78
CA PRO A 122 -18.43 -18.22 0.63
C PRO A 122 -17.16 -18.75 1.32
N GLU A 123 -16.33 -19.50 0.60
CA GLU A 123 -15.03 -19.99 1.07
C GLU A 123 -14.05 -18.86 1.38
N HIS A 124 -13.95 -17.87 0.49
CA HIS A 124 -13.12 -16.68 0.73
C HIS A 124 -13.62 -15.91 1.95
N GLY A 125 -14.94 -15.77 2.09
CA GLY A 125 -15.55 -15.13 3.26
C GLY A 125 -15.25 -15.85 4.58
N ARG A 126 -15.21 -17.20 4.58
CA ARG A 126 -14.78 -17.98 5.76
C ARG A 126 -13.29 -17.76 6.06
N TRP A 127 -12.44 -17.88 5.05
CA TRP A 127 -11.00 -17.66 5.19
C TRP A 127 -10.69 -16.28 5.78
N LEU A 128 -11.33 -15.22 5.29
CA LEU A 128 -11.16 -13.85 5.82
C LEU A 128 -11.58 -13.73 7.28
N ARG A 129 -12.72 -14.34 7.67
CA ARG A 129 -13.17 -14.34 9.07
C ARG A 129 -12.19 -15.07 9.97
N ASP A 130 -11.68 -16.20 9.52
CA ASP A 130 -10.85 -17.07 10.36
C ASP A 130 -9.42 -16.52 10.51
N ARG A 131 -8.90 -15.85 9.47
CA ARG A 131 -7.48 -15.52 9.38
C ARG A 131 -7.13 -14.04 9.50
N VAL A 132 -8.06 -13.11 9.23
CA VAL A 132 -7.75 -11.68 9.15
C VAL A 132 -8.36 -10.92 10.34
N PRO A 133 -7.56 -10.52 11.36
CA PRO A 133 -8.07 -9.86 12.57
C PRO A 133 -8.92 -8.63 12.29
N LEU A 134 -8.48 -7.77 11.37
CA LEU A 134 -9.21 -6.56 11.01
C LEU A 134 -10.62 -6.90 10.51
N TYR A 135 -10.76 -7.93 9.67
CA TYR A 135 -12.05 -8.31 9.08
C TYR A 135 -13.09 -8.68 10.14
N GLN A 136 -12.66 -9.26 11.27
CA GLN A 136 -13.54 -9.60 12.39
C GLN A 136 -14.06 -8.37 13.15
N LYS A 137 -13.33 -7.25 13.10
CA LYS A 137 -13.71 -5.98 13.75
C LYS A 137 -14.66 -5.14 12.91
N LEU A 138 -14.78 -5.43 11.61
CA LEU A 138 -15.61 -4.64 10.70
C LEU A 138 -17.11 -4.93 10.88
N ASP A 139 -17.92 -3.89 10.74
CA ASP A 139 -19.37 -4.00 10.63
C ASP A 139 -19.80 -4.65 9.29
N ALA A 140 -21.09 -4.83 9.08
CA ALA A 140 -21.60 -5.46 7.86
C ALA A 140 -21.19 -4.69 6.58
N ALA A 141 -21.25 -3.35 6.61
CA ALA A 141 -20.88 -2.51 5.49
C ALA A 141 -19.36 -2.55 5.21
N GLY A 142 -18.54 -2.55 6.27
CA GLY A 142 -17.09 -2.72 6.22
C GLY A 142 -16.70 -4.07 5.65
N ARG A 143 -17.31 -5.16 6.10
CA ARG A 143 -17.04 -6.52 5.57
C ARG A 143 -17.43 -6.66 4.11
N ALA A 144 -18.56 -6.07 3.69
CA ALA A 144 -18.97 -6.04 2.28
C ALA A 144 -17.96 -5.24 1.43
N ARG A 145 -17.48 -4.09 1.93
CA ARG A 145 -16.45 -3.30 1.26
C ARG A 145 -15.14 -4.07 1.14
N PHE A 146 -14.64 -4.62 2.25
CA PHE A 146 -13.41 -5.40 2.28
C PHE A 146 -13.48 -6.59 1.31
N GLY A 147 -14.60 -7.31 1.29
CA GLY A 147 -14.82 -8.42 0.38
C GLY A 147 -14.77 -8.01 -1.10
N ARG A 148 -15.33 -6.84 -1.46
CA ARG A 148 -15.20 -6.29 -2.83
C ARG A 148 -13.75 -5.91 -3.15
N ASP A 149 -13.05 -5.29 -2.21
CA ASP A 149 -11.66 -4.88 -2.42
C ASP A 149 -10.76 -6.10 -2.66
N VAL A 150 -10.98 -7.19 -1.92
CA VAL A 150 -10.34 -8.50 -2.16
C VAL A 150 -10.65 -9.01 -3.57
N GLN A 151 -11.91 -8.99 -4.01
CA GLN A 151 -12.28 -9.45 -5.35
C GLN A 151 -11.65 -8.59 -6.46
N PHE A 152 -11.54 -7.27 -6.27
CA PHE A 152 -10.85 -6.41 -7.22
C PHE A 152 -9.38 -6.77 -7.35
N VAL A 153 -8.70 -7.04 -6.22
CA VAL A 153 -7.30 -7.49 -6.27
C VAL A 153 -7.18 -8.82 -7.00
N LEU A 154 -8.06 -9.78 -6.72
CA LEU A 154 -8.04 -11.09 -7.38
C LEU A 154 -8.30 -11.04 -8.90
N ASP A 155 -9.05 -10.06 -9.40
CA ASP A 155 -9.29 -9.84 -10.83
C ASP A 155 -8.17 -9.03 -11.51
N GLU A 156 -7.52 -8.11 -10.79
CA GLU A 156 -6.60 -7.13 -11.39
C GLU A 156 -5.12 -7.46 -11.24
N TYR A 157 -4.74 -8.28 -10.24
CA TYR A 157 -3.36 -8.67 -10.02
C TYR A 157 -3.05 -10.00 -10.71
N SER A 158 -1.85 -10.14 -11.27
CA SER A 158 -1.36 -11.44 -11.73
C SER A 158 -0.65 -12.16 -10.59
N PHE A 159 -0.84 -13.47 -10.51
CA PHE A 159 -0.24 -14.33 -9.50
C PHE A 159 0.45 -15.48 -10.21
N GLU A 160 1.77 -15.58 -10.03
CA GLU A 160 2.61 -16.48 -10.81
C GLU A 160 3.50 -17.31 -9.87
N GLY A 161 3.52 -18.62 -10.10
CA GLY A 161 4.39 -19.53 -9.37
C GLY A 161 5.71 -19.71 -10.11
N VAL A 162 6.82 -19.51 -9.41
CA VAL A 162 8.17 -19.69 -9.95
C VAL A 162 8.66 -21.09 -9.60
N GLN A 163 9.49 -21.70 -10.46
CA GLN A 163 10.08 -23.02 -10.23
C GLN A 163 9.07 -24.14 -9.94
N GLY A 164 7.92 -24.12 -10.64
CA GLY A 164 6.91 -25.19 -10.52
C GLY A 164 5.94 -25.05 -9.35
N VAL A 165 5.97 -23.92 -8.63
CA VAL A 165 4.96 -23.60 -7.60
C VAL A 165 3.57 -23.55 -8.22
N THR A 166 2.64 -24.33 -7.66
CA THR A 166 1.22 -24.22 -7.99
C THR A 166 0.59 -23.07 -7.19
N VAL A 167 0.06 -22.07 -7.90
CA VAL A 167 -0.60 -20.92 -7.28
C VAL A 167 -1.99 -21.35 -6.78
N THR A 168 -2.13 -21.48 -5.47
CA THR A 168 -3.41 -21.83 -4.82
C THR A 168 -4.21 -20.59 -4.47
N ASP A 169 -5.54 -20.74 -4.29
CA ASP A 169 -6.39 -19.63 -3.88
C ASP A 169 -6.01 -19.09 -2.49
N ALA A 170 -5.49 -19.92 -1.59
CA ALA A 170 -4.98 -19.46 -0.30
C ALA A 170 -3.84 -18.45 -0.46
N LEU A 171 -2.89 -18.67 -1.39
CA LEU A 171 -1.79 -17.74 -1.65
C LEU A 171 -2.30 -16.40 -2.23
N ARG A 172 -3.24 -16.48 -3.18
CA ARG A 172 -3.84 -15.30 -3.80
C ARG A 172 -4.65 -14.49 -2.79
N LEU A 173 -5.44 -15.17 -1.96
CA LEU A 173 -6.24 -14.57 -0.89
C LEU A 173 -5.38 -13.91 0.18
N SER A 174 -4.26 -14.52 0.57
CA SER A 174 -3.33 -13.92 1.54
C SER A 174 -2.89 -12.52 1.09
N VAL A 175 -2.48 -12.38 -0.17
CA VAL A 175 -2.02 -11.07 -0.70
C VAL A 175 -3.19 -10.11 -0.92
N ALA A 176 -4.32 -10.59 -1.44
CA ALA A 176 -5.52 -9.77 -1.61
C ALA A 176 -6.06 -9.22 -0.28
N ALA A 177 -6.04 -10.04 0.77
CA ALA A 177 -6.42 -9.63 2.12
C ALA A 177 -5.43 -8.62 2.71
N GLY A 178 -4.13 -8.78 2.47
CA GLY A 178 -3.11 -7.81 2.87
C GLY A 178 -3.37 -6.43 2.25
N ILE A 179 -3.57 -6.38 0.93
CA ILE A 179 -3.87 -5.12 0.22
C ILE A 179 -5.18 -4.50 0.73
N ALA A 180 -6.25 -5.30 0.86
CA ALA A 180 -7.52 -4.82 1.37
C ALA A 180 -7.42 -4.29 2.81
N THR A 181 -6.56 -4.89 3.64
CA THR A 181 -6.28 -4.46 5.02
C THR A 181 -5.62 -3.08 5.05
N LEU A 182 -4.51 -2.90 4.30
CA LEU A 182 -3.77 -1.64 4.27
C LEU A 182 -4.60 -0.49 3.68
N LEU A 183 -5.49 -0.77 2.73
CA LEU A 183 -6.27 0.26 2.03
C LEU A 183 -7.64 0.55 2.64
N HIS A 184 -8.08 -0.22 3.65
CA HIS A 184 -9.47 -0.20 4.10
C HIS A 184 -9.95 1.17 4.62
N GLY A 185 -9.06 1.92 5.28
CA GLY A 185 -9.31 3.28 5.78
C GLY A 185 -9.13 4.38 4.73
N ARG A 186 -8.53 4.06 3.57
CA ARG A 186 -8.27 4.99 2.46
C ARG A 186 -8.92 4.53 1.15
N PRO A 187 -10.26 4.46 1.08
CA PRO A 187 -10.95 3.88 -0.07
C PRO A 187 -10.79 4.70 -1.36
N ALA A 188 -10.28 5.93 -1.31
CA ALA A 188 -9.98 6.71 -2.52
C ALA A 188 -8.58 6.43 -3.09
N TRP A 189 -7.74 5.72 -2.36
CA TRP A 189 -6.36 5.42 -2.74
C TRP A 189 -6.25 4.01 -3.31
N GLU A 190 -5.39 3.85 -4.30
CA GLU A 190 -5.09 2.56 -4.95
C GLU A 190 -3.57 2.47 -5.09
N LEU A 191 -3.00 1.29 -4.85
CA LEU A 191 -1.59 1.05 -5.11
C LEU A 191 -1.28 1.34 -6.60
N PRO A 192 -0.17 2.05 -6.91
CA PRO A 192 0.08 2.54 -8.27
C PRO A 192 0.43 1.40 -9.24
N GLY A 193 -0.29 1.25 -10.35
CA GLY A 193 0.00 0.23 -11.37
C GLY A 193 -0.59 -1.17 -11.12
N SER A 194 -0.76 -1.95 -12.18
CA SER A 194 -1.08 -3.38 -12.10
C SER A 194 0.19 -4.16 -11.78
N ARG A 195 0.20 -4.94 -10.69
CA ARG A 195 1.39 -5.68 -10.24
C ARG A 195 1.22 -7.18 -10.47
N SER A 196 2.36 -7.83 -10.70
CA SER A 196 2.52 -9.27 -10.59
C SER A 196 2.99 -9.63 -9.18
N VAL A 197 2.51 -10.76 -8.68
CA VAL A 197 2.96 -11.37 -7.43
C VAL A 197 3.60 -12.69 -7.78
N LEU A 198 4.87 -12.85 -7.42
CA LEU A 198 5.66 -14.04 -7.70
C LEU A 198 5.80 -14.89 -6.44
N PHE A 199 5.41 -16.16 -6.53
CA PHE A 199 5.55 -17.12 -5.43
C PHE A 199 6.74 -18.05 -5.68
N TYR A 200 7.74 -17.96 -4.82
CA TYR A 200 8.91 -18.84 -4.83
C TYR A 200 8.72 -20.01 -3.84
N PRO A 201 9.26 -21.20 -4.17
CA PRO A 201 9.15 -22.35 -3.27
C PRO A 201 9.95 -22.14 -1.98
N ASP A 202 11.16 -21.57 -2.11
CA ASP A 202 12.13 -21.40 -1.04
C ASP A 202 12.66 -19.96 -0.98
N ARG A 203 13.40 -19.66 0.09
CA ARG A 203 14.10 -18.38 0.28
C ARG A 203 15.04 -18.09 -0.88
N PHE A 204 15.21 -16.80 -1.15
CA PHE A 204 16.09 -16.30 -2.21
C PHE A 204 17.08 -15.26 -1.67
N ASP A 205 18.12 -14.98 -2.45
CA ASP A 205 19.06 -13.89 -2.22
C ASP A 205 18.72 -12.65 -3.07
N GLU A 206 19.53 -11.60 -3.01
CA GLU A 206 19.35 -10.35 -3.78
C GLU A 206 19.36 -10.58 -5.31
N THR A 207 19.88 -11.73 -5.75
CA THR A 207 19.91 -12.15 -7.15
C THR A 207 18.78 -13.12 -7.51
N TYR A 208 17.79 -13.29 -6.62
CA TYR A 208 16.62 -14.16 -6.78
C TYR A 208 16.96 -15.65 -6.88
N HIS A 209 18.12 -16.06 -6.36
CA HIS A 209 18.55 -17.44 -6.36
C HIS A 209 18.42 -18.08 -4.97
N GLY A 210 17.93 -19.31 -4.93
CA GLY A 210 17.93 -20.12 -3.71
C GLY A 210 19.33 -20.70 -3.50
N ASN A 211 20.00 -20.29 -2.43
CA ASN A 211 21.28 -20.84 -1.99
C ASN A 211 21.33 -20.91 -0.46
N ILE A 212 22.37 -21.52 0.10
CA ILE A 212 22.54 -21.67 1.56
C ILE A 212 22.57 -20.31 2.28
N THR A 213 22.91 -19.23 1.58
CA THR A 213 22.96 -17.86 2.10
C THR A 213 21.67 -17.07 1.86
N ALA A 214 20.65 -17.66 1.23
CA ALA A 214 19.38 -17.01 0.94
C ALA A 214 18.62 -16.68 2.23
N ARG A 215 18.28 -15.40 2.40
CA ARG A 215 17.69 -14.87 3.63
C ARG A 215 16.32 -14.25 3.41
N TYR A 216 15.96 -13.93 2.17
CA TYR A 216 14.73 -13.20 1.88
C TYR A 216 13.55 -14.16 1.80
N ASP A 217 12.54 -13.87 2.61
CA ASP A 217 11.22 -14.48 2.56
C ASP A 217 10.23 -13.65 1.73
N GLY A 218 10.59 -12.40 1.40
CA GLY A 218 9.83 -11.47 0.59
C GLY A 218 10.72 -10.36 0.01
N MET A 219 10.23 -9.69 -1.04
CA MET A 219 10.82 -8.48 -1.61
C MET A 219 9.76 -7.72 -2.42
N ALA A 220 9.65 -6.41 -2.22
CA ALA A 220 8.78 -5.54 -3.02
C ALA A 220 9.58 -4.59 -3.92
N HIS A 221 9.30 -4.60 -5.21
CA HIS A 221 9.84 -3.61 -6.16
C HIS A 221 8.85 -2.48 -6.41
N GLN A 222 9.31 -1.23 -6.37
CA GLN A 222 8.49 -0.01 -6.58
C GLN A 222 7.58 -0.09 -7.81
N GLN A 223 8.15 -0.43 -8.97
CA GLN A 223 7.43 -0.57 -10.25
C GLN A 223 7.38 -2.03 -10.74
N GLY A 224 7.79 -2.98 -9.90
CA GLY A 224 7.99 -4.38 -10.26
C GLY A 224 7.11 -5.35 -9.46
N PRO A 225 7.44 -6.65 -9.49
CA PRO A 225 6.67 -7.64 -8.77
C PRO A 225 6.82 -7.50 -7.25
N VAL A 226 5.83 -8.01 -6.52
CA VAL A 226 6.00 -8.42 -5.12
C VAL A 226 6.39 -9.89 -5.13
N ILE A 227 7.54 -10.22 -4.56
CA ILE A 227 8.10 -11.57 -4.52
C ILE A 227 7.92 -12.10 -3.11
N LEU A 228 7.40 -13.32 -2.98
CA LEU A 228 7.10 -13.93 -1.68
C LEU A 228 7.40 -15.42 -1.72
N THR A 229 7.89 -15.98 -0.61
CA THR A 229 7.99 -17.44 -0.48
C THR A 229 6.66 -18.05 -0.07
N VAL A 230 6.31 -19.21 -0.62
CA VAL A 230 5.05 -19.92 -0.30
C VAL A 230 4.93 -20.16 1.21
N ALA A 231 6.03 -20.54 1.85
CA ALA A 231 6.06 -20.81 3.28
C ALA A 231 5.80 -19.54 4.12
N ALA A 232 6.36 -18.39 3.74
CA ALA A 232 6.13 -17.13 4.44
C ALA A 232 4.69 -16.63 4.29
N VAL A 233 4.11 -16.75 3.09
CA VAL A 233 2.72 -16.34 2.81
C VAL A 233 1.71 -17.16 3.60
N ARG A 234 1.98 -18.46 3.77
CA ARG A 234 1.15 -19.35 4.61
C ARG A 234 1.23 -18.93 6.08
N ARG A 235 2.44 -18.78 6.61
CA ARG A 235 2.65 -18.39 8.01
C ARG A 235 2.02 -17.06 8.37
N SER A 236 2.09 -16.07 7.47
CA SER A 236 1.57 -14.71 7.66
C SER A 236 0.11 -14.64 8.12
N TRP A 237 -0.70 -15.67 7.84
CA TRP A 237 -2.12 -15.70 8.21
C TRP A 237 -2.50 -16.98 8.96
N GLU A 238 -1.53 -17.77 9.41
CA GLU A 238 -1.76 -18.98 10.22
C GLU A 238 -1.89 -18.66 11.70
N HIS A 239 -1.05 -17.75 12.21
CA HIS A 239 -1.04 -17.34 13.61
C HIS A 239 -1.23 -15.82 13.73
N PRO A 240 -2.42 -15.30 13.36
CA PRO A 240 -2.67 -13.87 13.41
C PRO A 240 -2.49 -13.36 14.84
N GLY A 241 -1.52 -12.45 15.04
CA GLY A 241 -1.21 -11.89 16.36
C GLY A 241 0.18 -12.22 16.89
N ASP A 242 1.05 -12.88 16.13
CA ASP A 242 2.47 -13.03 16.48
C ASP A 242 3.32 -11.79 16.12
N GLY A 243 2.77 -10.86 15.31
CA GLY A 243 3.47 -9.65 14.87
C GLY A 243 4.46 -9.92 13.74
N ASN A 244 4.25 -11.01 12.97
CA ASN A 244 5.11 -11.42 11.89
C ASN A 244 4.30 -11.82 10.64
N ASN A 245 4.13 -10.85 9.75
CA ASN A 245 3.33 -10.97 8.56
C ASN A 245 4.09 -10.43 7.35
N VAL A 246 4.82 -11.33 6.67
CA VAL A 246 5.63 -11.00 5.48
C VAL A 246 4.76 -10.38 4.38
N VAL A 247 3.50 -10.79 4.24
CA VAL A 247 2.60 -10.18 3.26
C VAL A 247 2.36 -8.70 3.57
N LEU A 248 2.02 -8.36 4.82
CA LEU A 248 1.84 -6.96 5.21
C LEU A 248 3.16 -6.18 5.16
N HIS A 249 4.27 -6.83 5.52
CA HIS A 249 5.62 -6.25 5.49
C HIS A 249 6.00 -5.78 4.08
N GLU A 250 5.98 -6.68 3.10
CA GLU A 250 6.36 -6.35 1.72
C GLU A 250 5.41 -5.33 1.09
N LEU A 251 4.12 -5.41 1.42
CA LEU A 251 3.14 -4.44 0.94
C LEU A 251 3.33 -3.06 1.60
N ALA A 252 3.87 -2.99 2.82
CA ALA A 252 4.17 -1.72 3.48
C ALA A 252 5.27 -0.95 2.76
N HIS A 253 6.30 -1.66 2.25
CA HIS A 253 7.36 -1.04 1.43
C HIS A 253 6.82 -0.33 0.19
N LEU A 254 5.67 -0.76 -0.36
CA LEU A 254 5.02 -0.06 -1.47
C LEU A 254 4.54 1.37 -1.14
N PHE A 255 4.42 1.72 0.14
CA PHE A 255 4.11 3.08 0.57
C PHE A 255 5.36 3.93 0.79
N ASP A 256 6.54 3.34 0.92
CA ASP A 256 7.79 4.05 1.19
C ASP A 256 8.42 4.61 -0.10
N PHE A 257 8.20 3.94 -1.24
CA PHE A 257 8.94 4.24 -2.48
C PHE A 257 8.63 5.57 -3.20
N ASP A 258 7.55 6.30 -2.92
CA ASP A 258 7.34 7.59 -3.62
C ASP A 258 8.21 8.73 -3.03
N ASN A 259 8.92 8.50 -1.92
CA ASN A 259 9.92 9.40 -1.35
C ASN A 259 11.30 8.74 -1.44
N GLU A 260 12.03 8.94 -2.55
CA GLU A 260 13.37 8.36 -2.82
C GLU A 260 14.49 8.85 -1.86
N GLY A 261 14.16 9.41 -0.70
CA GLY A 261 15.10 9.75 0.35
C GLY A 261 15.45 8.55 1.21
N ALA A 262 16.70 8.47 1.68
CA ALA A 262 17.13 7.49 2.69
C ALA A 262 16.53 7.76 4.09
N ASP A 263 15.46 8.56 4.17
CA ASP A 263 14.88 9.09 5.41
C ASP A 263 13.66 8.31 5.92
N GLY A 264 13.11 7.38 5.12
CA GLY A 264 12.06 6.43 5.51
C GLY A 264 10.74 7.10 5.89
N VAL A 265 10.39 8.17 5.18
CA VAL A 265 9.11 8.86 5.32
C VAL A 265 8.14 8.28 4.28
N PRO A 266 7.09 7.56 4.68
CA PRO A 266 6.13 7.03 3.72
C PRO A 266 5.40 8.12 2.93
N SER A 267 5.08 7.82 1.67
CA SER A 267 4.47 8.71 0.66
C SER A 267 3.20 9.45 1.06
N LEU A 268 2.44 8.93 2.04
CA LEU A 268 1.17 9.53 2.49
C LEU A 268 1.30 10.36 3.77
N VAL A 269 2.52 10.49 4.31
CA VAL A 269 2.81 11.44 5.39
C VAL A 269 2.75 12.85 4.81
N ASP A 270 2.06 13.75 5.52
CA ASP A 270 2.04 15.17 5.15
C ASP A 270 3.47 15.73 5.16
N PRO A 271 3.92 16.46 4.12
CA PRO A 271 5.28 17.00 4.08
C PRO A 271 5.64 17.86 5.29
N GLY A 272 4.67 18.56 5.89
CA GLY A 272 4.87 19.34 7.11
C GLY A 272 5.08 18.50 8.36
N SER A 273 4.62 17.25 8.37
CA SER A 273 4.79 16.29 9.48
C SER A 273 5.99 15.36 9.31
N ALA A 274 6.70 15.42 8.18
CA ALA A 274 7.85 14.56 7.92
C ALA A 274 8.97 14.64 8.98
N PRO A 275 9.36 15.84 9.49
CA PRO A 275 10.37 15.92 10.55
C PRO A 275 9.95 15.24 11.86
N ASP A 276 8.68 15.38 12.24
CA ASP A 276 8.12 14.77 13.46
C ASP A 276 8.07 13.24 13.31
N TRP A 277 7.66 12.75 12.14
CA TRP A 277 7.71 11.32 11.80
C TRP A 277 9.13 10.77 11.93
N GLN A 278 10.12 11.42 11.30
CA GLN A 278 11.51 10.97 11.38
C GLN A 278 12.04 10.98 12.82
N ALA A 279 11.66 11.96 13.65
CA ALA A 279 12.04 12.00 15.06
C ALA A 279 11.45 10.83 15.84
N LEU A 280 10.17 10.54 15.62
CA LEU A 280 9.46 9.41 16.21
C LEU A 280 10.10 8.07 15.80
N VAL A 281 10.39 7.86 14.51
CA VAL A 281 11.08 6.67 13.99
C VAL A 281 12.43 6.48 14.67
N ARG A 282 13.26 7.54 14.76
CA ARG A 282 14.58 7.46 15.40
C ARG A 282 14.50 7.04 16.87
N GLU A 283 13.53 7.59 17.60
CA GLU A 283 13.30 7.26 19.01
C GLU A 283 12.83 5.81 19.18
N GLU A 284 11.88 5.37 18.36
CA GLU A 284 11.35 4.00 18.41
C GLU A 284 12.41 2.96 18.02
N MET A 285 13.20 3.21 16.97
CA MET A 285 14.35 2.37 16.62
C MET A 285 15.38 2.30 17.76
N ARG A 286 15.58 3.37 18.52
CA ARG A 286 16.45 3.37 19.71
C ARG A 286 15.87 2.48 20.82
N ARG A 287 14.55 2.49 21.04
CA ARG A 287 13.88 1.59 21.99
C ARG A 287 14.03 0.12 21.60
N ILE A 288 13.90 -0.19 20.30
CA ILE A 288 14.16 -1.53 19.76
C ILE A 288 15.59 -1.99 20.07
N ARG A 289 16.60 -1.16 19.75
CA ARG A 289 18.02 -1.48 20.04
C ARG A 289 18.32 -1.70 21.53
N GLN A 290 17.51 -1.12 22.41
CA GLN A 290 17.64 -1.28 23.86
C GLN A 290 16.85 -2.49 24.41
N GLY A 291 16.16 -3.24 23.56
CA GLY A 291 15.29 -4.36 23.98
C GLY A 291 14.05 -3.91 24.75
N ARG A 292 13.60 -2.65 24.54
CA ARG A 292 12.47 -2.03 25.25
C ARG A 292 11.25 -1.80 24.34
N SER A 293 11.14 -2.59 23.27
CA SER A 293 10.08 -2.45 22.28
C SER A 293 9.40 -3.79 22.03
N LEU A 294 8.09 -3.76 21.76
CA LEU A 294 7.38 -4.92 21.22
C LEU A 294 7.82 -5.25 19.78
N LEU A 295 8.31 -4.26 19.04
CA LEU A 295 8.78 -4.43 17.66
C LEU A 295 10.07 -5.27 17.67
N ARG A 296 10.16 -6.24 16.77
CA ARG A 296 11.33 -7.12 16.66
C ARG A 296 12.63 -6.36 16.33
N PRO A 297 13.82 -6.87 16.72
CA PRO A 297 15.10 -6.23 16.48
C PRO A 297 15.36 -5.81 15.03
N TYR A 298 14.84 -6.59 14.07
CA TYR A 298 14.94 -6.32 12.64
C TYR A 298 14.42 -4.93 12.24
N GLY A 299 13.38 -4.43 12.92
CA GLY A 299 12.85 -3.08 12.66
C GLY A 299 13.81 -1.94 13.02
N ALA A 300 14.98 -2.22 13.60
CA ALA A 300 16.01 -1.21 13.85
C ALA A 300 17.15 -1.20 12.81
N GLU A 301 17.08 -2.03 11.75
CA GLU A 301 18.11 -2.09 10.70
C GLU A 301 18.04 -0.87 9.77
N ALA A 302 16.84 -0.47 9.34
CA ALA A 302 16.61 0.72 8.54
C ALA A 302 15.24 1.35 8.83
N PRO A 303 15.04 2.65 8.56
CA PRO A 303 13.73 3.31 8.68
C PRO A 303 12.61 2.66 7.85
N SER A 304 12.92 2.15 6.65
CA SER A 304 11.97 1.39 5.81
C SER A 304 11.52 0.10 6.51
N GLU A 305 12.48 -0.66 7.04
CA GLU A 305 12.21 -1.88 7.81
C GLU A 305 11.43 -1.58 9.10
N PHE A 306 11.76 -0.46 9.76
CA PHE A 306 11.01 0.00 10.92
C PHE A 306 9.53 0.18 10.56
N PHE A 307 9.24 0.88 9.46
CA PHE A 307 7.86 1.13 9.03
C PHE A 307 7.14 -0.19 8.73
N ALA A 308 7.75 -1.08 7.94
CA ALA A 308 7.15 -2.36 7.59
C ALA A 308 6.86 -3.23 8.83
N VAL A 309 7.81 -3.33 9.76
CA VAL A 309 7.61 -4.03 11.06
C VAL A 309 6.51 -3.36 11.88
N ALA A 310 6.47 -2.03 11.92
CA ALA A 310 5.42 -1.30 12.63
C ALA A 310 4.03 -1.56 12.05
N VAL A 311 3.90 -1.67 10.72
CA VAL A 311 2.65 -2.02 10.04
C VAL A 311 2.14 -3.41 10.42
N GLU A 312 3.03 -4.40 10.51
CA GLU A 312 2.66 -5.75 10.95
C GLU A 312 2.04 -5.74 12.34
N HIS A 313 2.75 -5.15 13.32
CA HIS A 313 2.24 -5.05 14.69
C HIS A 313 1.00 -4.16 14.79
N PHE A 314 0.87 -3.14 13.95
CA PHE A 314 -0.31 -2.27 13.91
C PHE A 314 -1.57 -3.04 13.56
N PHE A 315 -1.52 -3.94 12.58
CA PHE A 315 -2.71 -4.72 12.18
C PHE A 315 -2.89 -6.00 13.00
N GLU A 316 -1.82 -6.64 13.47
CA GLU A 316 -1.89 -7.91 14.19
C GLU A 316 -1.97 -7.77 15.72
N GLN A 317 -1.27 -6.79 16.28
CA GLN A 317 -1.18 -6.54 17.72
C GLN A 317 -1.56 -5.10 18.08
N PRO A 318 -2.73 -4.61 17.65
CA PRO A 318 -3.07 -3.19 17.75
C PRO A 318 -3.20 -2.71 19.20
N ALA A 319 -3.75 -3.53 20.10
CA ALA A 319 -3.91 -3.15 21.50
C ALA A 319 -2.58 -3.13 22.28
N PRO A 320 -1.69 -4.14 22.17
CA PRO A 320 -0.32 -4.03 22.69
C PRO A 320 0.44 -2.81 22.17
N MET A 321 0.37 -2.55 20.85
CA MET A 321 1.05 -1.42 20.24
C MET A 321 0.53 -0.07 20.75
N ALA A 322 -0.80 0.10 20.87
CA ALA A 322 -1.39 1.32 21.42
C ALA A 322 -0.96 1.59 22.86
N ARG A 323 -0.74 0.55 23.68
CA ARG A 323 -0.30 0.70 25.08
C ARG A 323 1.19 1.00 25.21
N GLN A 324 2.04 0.33 24.42
CA GLN A 324 3.51 0.43 24.57
C GLN A 324 4.10 1.55 23.71
N HIS A 325 3.49 1.81 22.55
CA HIS A 325 3.96 2.71 21.49
C HIS A 325 2.85 3.67 21.05
N GLY A 326 2.17 4.31 22.01
CA GLY A 326 0.94 5.07 21.73
C GLY A 326 1.09 6.23 20.73
N GLU A 327 2.25 6.88 20.68
CA GLU A 327 2.51 7.93 19.68
C GLU A 327 2.66 7.36 18.26
N LEU A 328 3.42 6.26 18.11
CA LEU A 328 3.53 5.53 16.86
C LEU A 328 2.18 4.97 16.41
N PHE A 329 1.39 4.43 17.34
CA PHE A 329 0.04 3.93 17.04
C PHE A 329 -0.85 5.05 16.48
N ARG A 330 -0.90 6.22 17.14
CA ARG A 330 -1.65 7.41 16.66
C ARG A 330 -1.19 7.88 15.28
N ALA A 331 0.12 7.88 15.05
CA ALA A 331 0.69 8.24 13.76
C ALA A 331 0.22 7.27 12.66
N LEU A 332 0.19 5.97 12.94
CA LEU A 332 -0.30 4.94 12.00
C LEU A 332 -1.82 4.97 11.83
N VAL A 333 -2.62 5.26 12.86
CA VAL A 333 -4.07 5.50 12.72
C VAL A 333 -4.32 6.68 11.77
N SER A 334 -3.54 7.77 11.92
CA SER A 334 -3.62 8.93 11.04
C SER A 334 -3.17 8.58 9.61
N PHE A 335 -2.10 7.78 9.49
CA PHE A 335 -1.58 7.31 8.22
C PHE A 335 -2.58 6.40 7.48
N PHE A 336 -3.11 5.34 8.10
CA PHE A 336 -4.03 4.42 7.42
C PHE A 336 -5.50 4.87 7.47
N ARG A 337 -5.81 5.89 8.27
CA ARG A 337 -7.19 6.35 8.55
C ARG A 337 -8.10 5.23 9.04
N ILE A 338 -7.57 4.36 9.90
CA ILE A 338 -8.27 3.22 10.48
C ILE A 338 -7.74 2.92 11.88
N ASP A 339 -8.63 2.56 12.81
CA ASP A 339 -8.26 1.97 14.10
C ASP A 339 -8.46 0.45 14.03
N PRO A 340 -7.39 -0.36 13.93
CA PRO A 340 -7.50 -1.82 13.81
C PRO A 340 -8.05 -2.53 15.06
N ARG A 341 -8.16 -1.86 16.22
CA ARG A 341 -8.78 -2.43 17.42
C ARG A 341 -10.30 -2.51 17.28
N THR A 342 -10.88 -1.51 16.59
CA THR A 342 -12.34 -1.29 16.51
C THR A 342 -12.89 -1.44 15.09
N GLY A 343 -12.05 -1.37 14.07
CA GLY A 343 -12.46 -1.31 12.67
C GLY A 343 -13.01 0.07 12.25
N ALA A 344 -12.96 1.08 13.12
CA ALA A 344 -13.39 2.43 12.79
C ALA A 344 -12.50 3.05 11.71
N THR A 345 -13.07 3.85 10.80
CA THR A 345 -12.32 4.46 9.67
C THR A 345 -12.55 5.96 9.58
N GLY A 346 -11.66 6.65 8.86
CA GLY A 346 -11.76 8.08 8.60
C GLY A 346 -11.66 8.93 9.86
N ASP A 347 -12.44 10.01 9.93
CA ASP A 347 -12.37 10.97 11.04
C ASP A 347 -12.80 10.35 12.39
N ALA A 348 -13.63 9.30 12.37
CA ALA A 348 -13.98 8.55 13.56
C ALA A 348 -12.78 7.80 14.17
N ALA A 349 -11.87 7.30 13.33
CA ALA A 349 -10.65 6.64 13.79
C ALA A 349 -9.67 7.66 14.38
N VAL A 350 -9.47 8.79 13.69
CA VAL A 350 -8.52 9.84 14.09
C VAL A 350 -9.02 10.60 15.33
N GLY A 351 -10.32 10.84 15.43
CA GLY A 351 -10.93 11.60 16.52
C GLY A 351 -11.07 10.84 17.84
N ALA A 352 -11.23 9.52 17.80
CA ALA A 352 -11.40 8.69 19.00
C ALA A 352 -10.15 8.67 19.90
N GLU A 353 -8.97 8.95 19.36
CA GLU A 353 -7.71 8.96 20.13
C GLU A 353 -7.29 10.34 20.65
N MET A 354 -7.98 11.41 20.25
CA MET A 354 -7.69 12.76 20.74
C MET A 354 -8.44 13.10 22.03
N GLN A 355 -9.30 12.20 22.51
CA GLN A 355 -9.87 12.27 23.86
C GLN A 355 -8.86 11.65 24.85
N PRO A 356 -8.30 12.44 25.79
CA PRO A 356 -7.49 11.87 26.85
C PRO A 356 -8.34 10.91 27.68
N ASP A 357 -7.73 9.79 28.08
CA ASP A 357 -8.31 8.83 29.03
C ASP A 357 -8.82 9.61 30.25
N PRO A 358 -10.09 9.49 30.67
CA PRO A 358 -10.53 10.07 31.92
C PRO A 358 -9.78 9.37 33.04
N THR A 359 -8.86 10.11 33.66
CA THR A 359 -8.03 9.71 34.79
C THR A 359 -8.82 9.15 35.96
#